data_AF-A0AAV5ASS9-F1
#
_entry.id   AF-A0AAV5ASS9-F1
#
_cell.length_a   1.000
_cell.length_b   1.000
_cell.length_c   1.000
_cell.angle_alpha   90.00
_cell.angle_beta   90.00
_cell.angle_gamma   90.00
#
_symmetry.space_group_name_H-M   'P 1'
#
loop_
_entity.id
_entity.type
_entity.pdbx_description
1 polymer ?
#
loop_
_entity_poly.entity_id
_entity_poly.type
_entity_poly.pdbx_seq_one_letter_code
_entity_poly.pdbx_strand_id
1 'polypeptide(L)'
;MSSKPKVICLGLGQTGTSSLMDALEMLGFGPCYHMKVVLQNQDPNEIKTWTDLGQGNVTSDIVAVGLEPICRLGSTTLDDIRTLLKDYNSIVDYPPAIYYEELYKAYPDAKFILTTREPVKWEASSGCENFSTYS
;
A
#
# COMPACT_ATOMS: atom_id res chain seq x y z
N MET A 1 -8.03 20.35 5.59
CA MET A 1 -8.60 19.35 4.65
C MET A 1 -7.64 18.19 4.61
N SER A 2 -8.04 16.94 4.80
CA SER A 2 -7.26 15.88 4.17
C SER A 2 -8.12 14.66 3.89
N SER A 3 -8.70 14.64 2.70
CA SER A 3 -9.34 13.47 2.10
C SER A 3 -8.63 13.16 0.79
N LYS A 4 -7.61 12.30 0.85
CA LYS A 4 -6.99 11.59 -0.26
C LYS A 4 -6.23 10.41 0.32
N PRO A 5 -6.27 9.20 -0.27
CA PRO A 5 -6.83 8.85 -1.58
C PRO A 5 -8.35 8.66 -1.56
N LYS A 6 -8.99 8.76 -2.73
CA LYS A 6 -10.42 8.47 -2.93
C LYS A 6 -10.68 7.03 -3.36
N VAL A 7 -9.72 6.43 -4.05
CA VAL A 7 -9.81 5.08 -4.60
C VAL A 7 -8.53 4.32 -4.25
N ILE A 8 -8.69 3.13 -3.68
CA ILE A 8 -7.57 2.26 -3.28
C ILE A 8 -7.80 0.89 -3.90
N CYS A 9 -6.90 0.45 -4.76
CA CYS A 9 -6.90 -0.89 -5.31
C CYS A 9 -5.97 -1.81 -4.51
N LEU A 10 -6.53 -2.90 -4.01
CA LEU A 10 -5.82 -3.96 -3.28
C LEU A 10 -5.36 -5.10 -4.19
N GLY A 11 -5.50 -4.93 -5.51
CA GLY A 11 -4.98 -5.85 -6.52
C GLY A 11 -3.46 -5.93 -6.44
N LEU A 12 -2.95 -7.14 -6.27
CA LEU A 12 -1.50 -7.40 -6.26
C LEU A 12 -0.91 -7.26 -7.67
N GLY A 13 0.40 -7.09 -7.74
CA GLY A 13 1.16 -7.02 -8.99
C GLY A 13 0.71 -8.10 -9.99
N GLN A 14 0.66 -7.70 -11.26
CA GLN A 14 0.25 -8.56 -12.38
C GLN A 14 -1.24 -8.95 -12.45
N THR A 15 -2.09 -8.16 -11.81
CA THR A 15 -3.54 -8.17 -12.03
C THR A 15 -4.01 -7.03 -12.95
N GLY A 16 -3.10 -6.45 -13.74
CA GLY A 16 -3.40 -5.28 -14.60
C GLY A 16 -3.28 -3.94 -13.87
N THR A 17 -2.49 -3.86 -12.79
CA THR A 17 -2.30 -2.66 -11.96
C THR A 17 -1.82 -1.45 -12.77
N SER A 18 -0.99 -1.63 -13.79
CA SER A 18 -0.56 -0.54 -14.67
C SER A 18 -1.68 -0.01 -15.57
N SER A 19 -2.50 -0.89 -16.16
CA SER A 19 -3.64 -0.45 -16.99
C SER A 19 -4.71 0.23 -16.14
N LEU A 20 -4.89 -0.22 -14.89
CA LEU A 20 -5.78 0.43 -13.93
C LEU A 20 -5.24 1.81 -13.52
N MET A 21 -3.94 1.94 -13.31
CA MET A 21 -3.28 3.23 -13.07
C MET A 21 -3.60 4.22 -14.19
N ASP A 22 -3.37 3.82 -15.45
CA ASP A 22 -3.63 4.67 -16.62
C ASP A 22 -5.11 5.06 -16.71
N ALA A 23 -6.03 4.13 -16.45
CA ALA A 23 -7.46 4.41 -16.43
C ALA A 23 -7.86 5.40 -15.33
N LEU A 24 -7.30 5.27 -14.13
CA LEU A 24 -7.57 6.18 -13.01
C LEU A 24 -7.03 7.58 -13.29
N GLU A 25 -5.86 7.69 -13.90
CA GLU A 25 -5.29 8.96 -14.38
C GLU A 25 -6.25 9.63 -15.39
N MET A 26 -6.69 8.88 -16.41
CA MET A 26 -7.62 9.36 -17.44
C MET A 26 -8.98 9.81 -16.88
N LEU A 27 -9.49 9.13 -15.84
CA LEU A 27 -10.76 9.44 -15.18
C LEU A 27 -10.66 10.62 -14.19
N GLY A 28 -9.48 11.24 -14.04
CA GLY A 28 -9.26 12.37 -13.13
C GLY A 28 -9.01 11.98 -11.67
N PHE A 29 -8.68 10.71 -11.42
CA PHE A 29 -8.22 10.20 -10.12
C PHE A 29 -6.69 10.15 -10.01
N GLY A 30 -5.97 10.74 -10.98
CA GLY A 30 -4.53 11.00 -10.88
C GLY A 30 -4.19 12.16 -9.94
N PRO A 31 -2.97 12.24 -9.39
CA PRO A 31 -1.87 11.28 -9.61
C PRO A 31 -2.10 9.97 -8.83
N CYS A 32 -1.70 8.85 -9.43
CA CYS A 32 -1.89 7.52 -8.87
C CYS A 32 -0.59 6.97 -8.25
N TYR A 33 -0.65 6.49 -7.00
CA TYR A 33 0.47 5.85 -6.33
C TYR A 33 0.61 4.39 -6.80
N HIS A 34 1.81 3.99 -7.22
CA HIS A 34 2.12 2.64 -7.73
C HIS A 34 3.59 2.28 -7.42
N MET A 35 3.93 0.99 -7.29
CA MET A 35 5.31 0.50 -7.19
C MET A 35 6.33 1.17 -8.16
N LYS A 36 5.91 1.54 -9.38
CA LYS A 36 6.80 2.25 -10.32
C LYS A 36 7.30 3.57 -9.77
N VAL A 37 6.44 4.29 -9.05
CA VAL A 37 6.74 5.56 -8.38
C VAL A 37 7.79 5.35 -7.28
N VAL A 38 7.64 4.31 -6.47
CA VAL A 38 8.60 3.94 -5.42
C VAL A 38 9.99 3.67 -6.00
N LEU A 39 10.05 2.87 -7.07
CA LEU A 39 11.31 2.53 -7.74
C LEU A 39 11.99 3.73 -8.40
N GLN A 40 11.20 4.72 -8.85
CA GLN A 40 11.70 5.94 -9.49
C GLN A 40 12.14 7.00 -8.48
N ASN A 41 11.36 7.21 -7.42
CA ASN A 41 11.64 8.23 -6.41
C ASN A 41 12.79 7.80 -5.50
N GLN A 42 12.91 6.50 -5.20
CA GLN A 42 13.90 5.93 -4.29
C GLN A 42 14.02 6.72 -2.97
N ASP A 43 12.88 7.24 -2.45
CA ASP A 43 12.87 8.03 -1.23
C ASP A 43 13.17 7.11 -0.03
N PRO A 44 14.28 7.33 0.70
CA PRO A 44 14.62 6.52 1.86
C PRO A 44 13.54 6.54 2.94
N ASN A 45 12.77 7.63 3.05
CA ASN A 45 11.68 7.74 4.02
C ASN A 45 10.50 6.85 3.63
N GLU A 46 10.11 6.84 2.35
CA GLU A 46 9.07 5.95 1.82
C GLU A 46 9.45 4.47 2.04
N ILE A 47 10.69 4.10 1.71
CA ILE A 47 11.20 2.74 1.93
C ILE A 47 11.15 2.38 3.41
N LYS A 48 11.61 3.30 4.28
CA LYS A 48 11.60 3.10 5.74
C LYS A 48 10.18 2.93 6.28
N THR A 49 9.24 3.80 5.90
CA THR A 49 7.84 3.74 6.34
C THR A 49 7.19 2.40 5.99
N TRP A 50 7.34 1.92 4.75
CA TRP A 50 6.79 0.62 4.35
C TRP A 50 7.51 -0.57 5.01
N THR A 51 8.81 -0.44 5.28
CA THR A 51 9.59 -1.47 5.99
C THR A 51 9.18 -1.58 7.45
N ASP A 52 9.01 -0.45 8.13
CA ASP A 52 8.59 -0.35 9.52
C ASP A 52 7.17 -0.93 9.72
N LEU A 53 6.25 -0.65 8.79
CA LEU A 53 4.92 -1.29 8.75
C LEU A 53 5.02 -2.82 8.59
N GLY A 54 5.86 -3.30 7.68
CA GLY A 54 6.05 -4.73 7.42
C GLY A 54 6.67 -5.49 8.59
N GLN A 55 7.43 -4.79 9.44
CA GLN A 55 8.01 -5.35 10.67
C GLN A 55 7.03 -5.29 11.87
N GLY A 56 5.81 -4.77 11.68
CA GLY A 56 4.80 -4.68 12.74
C GLY A 56 5.04 -3.56 13.74
N ASN A 57 5.92 -2.62 13.43
CA ASN A 57 6.20 -1.47 14.28
C ASN A 57 5.15 -0.38 14.03
N VAL A 58 3.91 -0.62 14.45
CA VAL A 58 2.81 0.35 14.34
C VAL A 58 2.51 0.91 15.71
N THR A 59 2.79 2.20 15.94
CA THR A 59 2.25 2.93 17.10
C THR A 59 0.83 3.31 16.77
N SER A 60 -0.08 2.37 17.02
CA SER A 60 -1.49 2.72 17.14
C SER A 60 -1.66 3.71 18.29
N ASP A 61 -2.70 4.53 18.23
CA ASP A 61 -3.26 5.28 19.35
C ASP A 61 -3.76 4.37 20.52
N ILE A 62 -3.10 3.23 20.80
CA ILE A 62 -3.24 2.47 22.04
C ILE A 62 -2.37 3.16 23.08
N VAL A 63 -2.96 4.11 23.80
CA VAL A 63 -2.39 4.53 25.08
C VAL A 63 -2.67 3.44 26.12
N ALA A 64 -1.57 2.85 26.59
CA ALA A 64 -1.36 2.22 27.89
C ALA A 64 -1.96 0.82 28.18
N VAL A 65 -1.04 -0.16 28.21
CA VAL A 65 -0.80 -0.87 29.48
C VAL A 65 0.57 -0.44 30.03
N GLY A 66 0.66 0.83 30.45
CA GLY A 66 1.37 1.20 31.67
C GLY A 66 2.90 1.27 31.72
N LEU A 67 3.64 1.62 30.66
CA LEU A 67 5.06 2.01 30.81
C LEU A 67 5.44 3.19 29.88
N GLU A 68 5.98 4.25 30.48
CA GLU A 68 6.47 5.50 29.87
C GLU A 68 7.99 5.43 29.55
N PRO A 69 8.57 6.31 28.69
CA PRO A 69 8.97 5.97 27.34
C PRO A 69 10.48 5.75 27.20
N ILE A 70 10.87 4.89 26.25
CA ILE A 70 12.22 4.91 25.69
C ILE A 70 12.05 4.99 24.18
N CYS A 71 12.43 6.11 23.58
CA CYS A 71 12.58 6.22 22.13
C CYS A 71 13.44 5.05 21.62
N ARG A 72 12.84 4.02 21.01
CA ARG A 72 13.56 2.93 20.33
C ARG A 72 12.85 2.49 19.05
N LEU A 73 13.30 3.12 17.97
CA LEU A 73 13.45 2.63 16.59
C LEU A 73 12.23 1.97 15.93
N GLY A 74 11.49 2.77 15.16
CA GLY A 74 10.84 2.31 13.94
C GLY A 74 9.32 2.28 13.93
N SER A 75 8.60 3.12 14.69
CA SER A 75 7.14 3.07 14.65
C SER A 75 6.53 3.95 13.55
N THR A 76 5.87 3.36 12.56
CA THR A 76 5.05 4.11 11.59
C THR A 76 3.65 4.36 12.17
N THR A 77 3.16 5.59 12.06
CA THR A 77 1.82 6.01 12.48
C THR A 77 0.85 6.12 11.30
N LEU A 78 -0.46 6.24 11.56
CA LEU A 78 -1.44 6.57 10.52
C LEU A 78 -1.17 7.94 9.89
N ASP A 79 -0.60 8.88 10.63
CA ASP A 79 -0.25 10.21 10.12
C ASP A 79 0.97 10.19 9.20
N ASP A 80 1.90 9.25 9.41
CA ASP A 80 3.00 9.00 8.47
C ASP A 80 2.49 8.45 7.15
N ILE A 81 1.56 7.49 7.20
CA ILE A 81 0.85 6.97 6.01
C ILE A 81 0.13 8.11 5.29
N ARG A 82 -0.58 8.95 6.04
CA ARG A 82 -1.29 10.11 5.47
C ARG A 82 -0.36 11.11 4.82
N THR A 83 0.80 11.35 5.43
CA THR A 83 1.81 12.27 4.92
C THR A 83 2.45 11.75 3.66
N LEU A 84 2.74 10.44 3.60
CA LEU A 84 3.31 9.79 2.43
C LEU A 84 2.37 9.84 1.23
N LEU A 85 1.08 9.61 1.46
CA LEU A 85 0.07 9.46 0.41
C LEU A 85 -0.71 10.75 0.10
N LYS A 86 -0.39 11.87 0.77
CA LYS A 86 -1.14 13.13 0.70
C LYS A 86 -1.32 13.69 -0.72
N ASP A 87 -0.36 13.41 -1.61
CA ASP A 87 -0.34 13.97 -2.94
C ASP A 87 -1.08 13.10 -3.97
N TYR A 88 -1.43 11.86 -3.61
CA TYR A 88 -2.03 10.87 -4.50
C TYR A 88 -3.55 10.76 -4.33
N ASN A 89 -4.27 10.84 -5.44
CA ASN A 89 -5.73 10.74 -5.46
C ASN A 89 -6.22 9.30 -5.51
N SER A 90 -5.36 8.39 -5.97
CA SER A 90 -5.63 6.95 -6.02
C SER A 90 -4.37 6.13 -5.72
N ILE A 91 -4.58 4.88 -5.30
CA ILE A 91 -3.51 3.93 -4.99
C ILE A 91 -3.78 2.63 -5.73
N VAL A 92 -2.73 2.04 -6.31
CA VAL A 92 -2.75 0.70 -6.89
C VAL A 92 -1.44 -0.04 -6.58
N ASP A 93 -1.49 -1.37 -6.56
CA ASP A 93 -0.30 -2.24 -6.42
C ASP A 93 0.40 -2.17 -5.04
N TYR A 94 1.49 -2.90 -4.92
CA TYR A 94 2.43 -2.84 -3.81
C TYR A 94 3.13 -1.46 -3.70
N PRO A 95 3.69 -1.12 -2.52
CA PRO A 95 3.48 -1.76 -1.21
C PRO A 95 2.12 -1.54 -0.50
N PRO A 96 1.32 -0.47 -0.74
CA PRO A 96 0.14 -0.19 0.08
C PRO A 96 -0.93 -1.29 0.07
N ALA A 97 -1.09 -2.02 -1.04
CA ALA A 97 -2.12 -3.07 -1.17
C ALA A 97 -2.05 -4.16 -0.09
N ILE A 98 -0.90 -4.37 0.56
CA ILE A 98 -0.74 -5.31 1.68
C ILE A 98 -1.43 -4.78 2.95
N TYR A 99 -1.36 -3.48 3.19
CA TYR A 99 -1.73 -2.82 4.45
C TYR A 99 -3.17 -2.28 4.40
N TYR A 100 -4.12 -3.13 4.02
CA TYR A 100 -5.51 -2.71 3.78
C TYR A 100 -6.21 -2.24 5.06
N GLU A 101 -5.87 -2.79 6.23
CA GLU A 101 -6.46 -2.39 7.51
C GLU A 101 -6.02 -0.98 7.92
N GLU A 102 -4.73 -0.68 7.79
CA GLU A 102 -4.15 0.62 8.07
C GLU A 102 -4.68 1.67 7.11
N LEU A 103 -4.80 1.33 5.82
CA LEU A 103 -5.40 2.19 4.81
C LEU A 103 -6.89 2.45 5.09
N TYR A 104 -7.63 1.44 5.52
CA TYR A 104 -9.04 1.61 5.91
C TYR A 104 -9.19 2.53 7.14
N LYS A 105 -8.32 2.38 8.14
CA LYS A 105 -8.27 3.27 9.32
C LYS A 105 -7.86 4.70 8.94
N ALA A 106 -6.89 4.84 8.04
CA ALA A 106 -6.40 6.14 7.60
C ALA A 106 -7.43 6.87 6.71
N TYR A 107 -8.18 6.12 5.88
CA TYR A 107 -9.07 6.63 4.84
C TYR A 107 -10.41 5.87 4.78
N PRO A 108 -11.28 6.01 5.80
CA PRO A 108 -12.55 5.29 5.86
C PRO A 108 -13.53 5.67 4.74
N ASP A 109 -13.39 6.87 4.17
CA ASP A 109 -14.24 7.37 3.09
C ASP A 109 -13.79 6.91 1.68
N ALA A 110 -12.61 6.28 1.58
CA ALA A 110 -12.09 5.80 0.31
C ALA A 110 -12.88 4.59 -0.20
N LYS A 111 -12.99 4.46 -1.53
CA LYS A 111 -13.55 3.27 -2.17
C LYS A 111 -12.45 2.26 -2.42
N PHE A 112 -12.65 1.04 -1.94
CA PHE A 112 -11.71 -0.07 -2.14
C PHE A 112 -12.13 -0.91 -3.34
N ILE A 113 -11.16 -1.23 -4.19
CA ILE A 113 -11.31 -2.10 -5.35
C ILE A 113 -10.38 -3.29 -5.14
N LEU A 114 -10.88 -4.51 -5.38
CA LEU A 114 -10.03 -5.71 -5.41
C LEU A 114 -10.11 -6.30 -6.81
N THR A 115 -9.01 -6.25 -7.57
CA THR A 115 -8.90 -6.93 -8.86
C THR A 115 -8.48 -8.37 -8.63
N THR A 116 -9.25 -9.32 -9.15
CA THR A 116 -8.94 -10.75 -9.10
C THR A 116 -8.65 -11.26 -10.50
N ARG A 117 -7.86 -12.33 -10.60
CA ARG A 117 -7.71 -13.12 -11.83
C ARG A 117 -7.62 -14.60 -11.47
N GLU A 118 -7.89 -15.46 -12.44
CA GLU A 118 -7.68 -16.91 -12.30
C GLU A 118 -6.24 -17.23 -11.84
N PRO A 119 -6.04 -17.98 -10.74
CA PRO A 119 -4.73 -18.21 -10.11
C PRO A 119 -3.65 -18.73 -11.06
N VAL A 120 -4.01 -19.70 -11.90
CA VAL A 120 -3.10 -20.34 -12.88
C VAL A 120 -2.49 -19.32 -13.85
N LYS A 121 -3.26 -18.27 -14.20
CA LYS A 121 -2.76 -17.23 -15.10
C LYS A 121 -1.92 -16.19 -14.37
N TRP A 122 -2.11 -16.01 -13.06
CA TRP A 122 -1.33 -15.10 -12.22
C TRP A 122 0.07 -15.66 -11.93
N GLU A 123 0.17 -16.96 -11.63
CA GLU A 123 1.46 -17.64 -11.38
C GLU A 123 2.35 -17.64 -12.62
N ALA A 124 1.78 -17.94 -13.80
CA ALA A 124 2.49 -17.96 -15.08
C ALA A 124 3.06 -16.59 -15.46
N SER A 125 2.39 -15.49 -15.11
CA SER A 125 2.96 -14.15 -15.30
C SER A 125 3.95 -13.77 -14.20
N SER A 126 3.78 -14.30 -12.97
CA SER A 126 4.53 -13.92 -11.76
C SER A 126 5.93 -14.48 -11.70
N GLY A 127 6.30 -15.32 -12.69
CA GLY A 127 7.53 -16.09 -12.67
C GLY A 127 7.53 -17.19 -11.60
N CYS A 128 6.36 -17.52 -11.04
CA CYS A 128 6.21 -18.48 -9.95
C CYS A 128 5.98 -19.93 -10.47
N GLU A 129 6.51 -20.27 -11.64
CA GLU A 129 6.30 -21.58 -12.28
C GLU A 129 7.01 -22.75 -11.55
N ASN A 130 7.81 -22.48 -10.51
CA ASN A 130 8.67 -23.49 -9.86
C ASN A 130 8.20 -23.98 -8.47
N PHE A 131 7.05 -23.55 -7.95
CA PHE A 131 6.58 -23.98 -6.62
C PHE A 131 5.69 -25.24 -6.61
N SER A 132 5.35 -25.81 -7.77
CA SER A 132 4.46 -26.98 -7.88
C SER A 132 5.16 -28.35 -7.91
N THR A 133 6.47 -28.46 -7.69
CA THR A 133 7.15 -29.78 -7.66
C THR A 133 7.79 -30.08 -6.33
N TYR A 134 6.98 -30.21 -5.28
CA TYR A 134 7.30 -31.11 -4.17
C TYR A 134 6.02 -31.83 -3.75
N SER A 135 5.85 -33.01 -4.35
CA SER A 135 4.98 -34.10 -3.90
C SER A 135 5.69 -34.95 -2.84
#